data_AF-G3EIT6-F1
#
_entry.id   AF-G3EIT6-F1
#
_cell.length_a   1.000
_cell.length_b   1.000
_cell.length_c   1.000
_cell.angle_alpha   90.00
_cell.angle_beta   90.00
_cell.angle_gamma   90.00
#
_symmetry.space_group_name_H-M   'P 1'
#
loop_
_entity.id
_entity.type
_entity.pdbx_description
1 polymer ?
#
loop_
_entity_poly.entity_id
_entity_poly.type
_entity_poly.pdbx_seq_one_letter_code
_entity_poly.pdbx_strand_id
1 'polypeptide(L)'
;NGIMKKAKEINVLCDAQVSLVIFASSGKMHEYCSPSTNLIDMLDRYHKASGKRLWDAKHENLSNEIDRIKKENDSMQIELRHLKGEDITSLQYKELMNIEDGPENGLTKVRDKQMELFKMKQRNGEMLEEENQQLGYVLHQQEMTAMNGNMREFENGFHQKVRDFQPQMPFSFRVQPMQPNLHERI
;
A
#
# COMPACT_ATOMS: atom_id res chain seq x y z
N ASN A 1 -41.63 -5.90 -35.59
CA ASN A 1 -42.30 -6.33 -34.33
C ASN A 1 -42.94 -7.72 -34.37
N GLY A 2 -43.46 -8.22 -35.50
CA GLY A 2 -44.12 -9.53 -35.54
C GLY A 2 -43.25 -10.71 -35.06
N ILE A 3 -41.99 -10.77 -35.48
CA ILE A 3 -41.06 -11.84 -35.06
C ILE A 3 -40.78 -11.85 -33.55
N MET A 4 -40.66 -10.68 -32.93
CA MET A 4 -40.48 -10.57 -31.47
C MET A 4 -41.72 -11.03 -30.70
N LYS A 5 -42.93 -10.79 -31.24
CA LYS A 5 -44.18 -11.31 -30.63
C LYS A 5 -44.21 -12.83 -30.69
N LYS A 6 -43.87 -13.43 -31.83
CA LYS A 6 -43.78 -14.90 -31.96
C LYS A 6 -42.73 -15.50 -31.02
N ALA A 7 -41.57 -14.87 -30.86
CA ALA A 7 -40.54 -15.33 -29.92
C ALA A 7 -41.04 -15.36 -28.47
N LYS A 8 -41.82 -14.34 -28.06
CA LYS A 8 -42.50 -14.30 -26.76
C LYS A 8 -43.54 -15.41 -26.62
N GLU A 9 -44.37 -15.62 -27.64
CA GLU A 9 -45.38 -16.68 -27.66
C GLU A 9 -44.73 -18.06 -27.49
N ILE A 10 -43.64 -18.35 -28.21
CA ILE A 10 -42.90 -19.61 -28.07
C ILE A 10 -42.34 -19.78 -26.66
N ASN A 11 -41.74 -18.73 -26.09
CA ASN A 11 -41.23 -18.78 -24.72
C ASN A 11 -42.34 -19.13 -23.71
N VAL A 12 -43.51 -18.52 -23.84
CA VAL A 12 -44.62 -18.73 -22.89
C VAL A 12 -45.34 -20.08 -23.11
N LEU A 13 -45.58 -20.47 -24.37
CA LEU A 13 -46.36 -21.66 -24.69
C LEU A 13 -45.58 -22.97 -24.53
N CYS A 14 -44.27 -22.92 -24.75
CA CYS A 14 -43.42 -24.11 -24.76
C CYS A 14 -42.40 -24.15 -23.60
N ASP A 15 -42.41 -23.15 -22.72
CA ASP A 15 -41.38 -22.95 -21.68
C ASP A 15 -39.95 -23.02 -22.24
N ALA A 16 -39.79 -22.51 -23.47
CA ALA A 16 -38.53 -22.57 -24.20
C ALA A 16 -37.75 -21.27 -24.01
N GLN A 17 -36.45 -21.38 -23.77
CA GLN A 17 -35.57 -20.21 -23.77
C GLN A 17 -35.26 -19.78 -25.21
N VAL A 18 -35.66 -18.56 -25.55
CA VAL A 18 -35.56 -17.99 -26.89
C VAL A 18 -34.73 -16.71 -26.82
N SER A 19 -33.75 -16.60 -27.72
CA SER A 19 -32.98 -15.39 -27.94
C SER A 19 -33.02 -15.02 -29.42
N LEU A 20 -33.23 -13.75 -29.72
CA LEU A 20 -33.34 -13.22 -31.07
C LEU A 20 -32.48 -11.96 -31.19
N VAL A 21 -31.51 -11.98 -32.10
CA VAL A 21 -30.64 -10.84 -32.42
C VAL A 21 -30.91 -10.42 -33.87
N ILE A 22 -31.25 -9.15 -34.09
CA ILE A 22 -31.55 -8.58 -35.40
C ILE A 22 -30.60 -7.40 -35.65
N PHE A 23 -29.84 -7.48 -36.73
CA PHE A 23 -29.05 -6.35 -37.23
C PHE A 23 -29.83 -5.65 -38.35
N ALA A 24 -30.21 -4.40 -38.12
CA ALA A 24 -30.81 -3.57 -39.16
C ALA A 24 -29.74 -3.17 -40.18
N SER A 25 -30.16 -2.83 -41.41
CA SER A 25 -29.27 -2.31 -42.46
C SER A 25 -28.56 -1.02 -42.05
N SER A 26 -29.09 -0.30 -41.06
CA SER A 26 -28.46 0.88 -40.45
C SER A 26 -27.32 0.55 -39.49
N GLY A 27 -27.01 -0.74 -39.26
CA GLY A 27 -26.04 -1.20 -38.27
C GLY A 27 -26.56 -1.25 -36.83
N LYS A 28 -27.82 -0.82 -36.58
CA LYS A 28 -28.42 -0.91 -35.24
C LYS A 28 -28.76 -2.34 -34.89
N MET A 29 -28.33 -2.78 -33.70
CA MET A 29 -28.69 -4.08 -33.13
C MET A 29 -29.97 -3.96 -32.31
N HIS A 30 -30.91 -4.86 -32.56
CA HIS A 30 -32.10 -5.06 -31.75
C HIS A 30 -32.11 -6.48 -31.21
N GLU A 31 -32.33 -6.63 -29.91
CA GLU A 31 -32.34 -7.94 -29.25
C GLU A 31 -33.66 -8.20 -28.51
N TYR A 32 -34.00 -9.47 -28.42
CA TYR A 32 -35.00 -10.01 -27.50
C TYR A 32 -34.42 -11.25 -26.85
N CYS A 33 -34.59 -11.37 -25.54
CA CYS A 33 -34.22 -12.56 -24.78
C CYS A 33 -35.37 -12.95 -23.85
N SER A 34 -35.60 -14.25 -23.69
CA SER A 34 -36.52 -14.78 -22.69
C SER A 34 -36.18 -14.25 -21.29
N PRO A 35 -37.17 -13.90 -20.44
CA PRO A 35 -36.90 -13.32 -19.11
C PRO A 35 -36.06 -14.20 -18.17
N SER A 36 -36.00 -15.51 -18.40
CA SER A 36 -35.28 -16.48 -17.58
C SER A 36 -33.79 -16.63 -17.93
N THR A 37 -33.27 -15.89 -18.91
CA THR A 37 -31.87 -15.94 -19.33
C THR A 37 -31.46 -14.59 -19.94
N ASN A 38 -30.17 -14.31 -20.01
CA ASN A 38 -29.67 -13.18 -20.79
C ASN A 38 -29.05 -13.66 -22.12
N LEU A 39 -28.72 -12.69 -22.99
CA LEU A 39 -28.11 -12.97 -24.30
C LEU A 39 -26.76 -13.67 -24.17
N ILE A 40 -25.92 -13.26 -23.20
CA ILE A 40 -24.57 -13.80 -23.00
C ILE A 40 -24.65 -15.30 -22.68
N ASP A 41 -25.52 -15.69 -21.74
CA ASP A 41 -25.73 -17.09 -21.34
C ASP A 41 -26.31 -17.94 -22.48
N MET A 42 -27.17 -17.37 -23.32
CA MET A 42 -27.70 -18.05 -24.51
C MET A 42 -26.62 -18.27 -25.56
N LEU A 43 -25.76 -17.28 -25.80
CA LEU A 43 -24.65 -17.38 -26.74
C LEU A 43 -23.59 -18.36 -26.25
N ASP A 44 -23.27 -18.37 -24.96
CA ASP A 44 -22.34 -19.34 -24.36
C ASP A 44 -22.86 -20.77 -24.49
N ARG A 45 -24.15 -21.01 -24.17
CA ARG A 45 -24.76 -22.34 -24.32
C ARG A 45 -24.84 -22.78 -25.78
N TYR A 46 -25.21 -21.87 -26.68
CA TYR A 46 -25.18 -22.15 -28.11
C TYR A 46 -23.76 -22.49 -28.57
N HIS A 47 -22.74 -21.77 -28.11
CA HIS A 47 -21.35 -22.05 -28.45
C HIS A 47 -20.94 -23.47 -28.01
N LYS A 48 -21.22 -23.83 -26.75
CA LYS A 48 -20.92 -25.15 -26.19
C LYS A 48 -21.65 -26.28 -26.92
N ALA A 49 -22.91 -26.07 -27.30
CA ALA A 49 -23.74 -27.10 -27.95
C ALA A 49 -23.54 -27.21 -29.47
N SER A 50 -23.21 -26.10 -30.15
CA SER A 50 -23.13 -26.02 -31.62
C SER A 50 -21.95 -26.80 -32.19
N GLY A 51 -20.92 -27.08 -31.39
CA GLY A 51 -19.68 -27.73 -31.82
C GLY A 51 -18.87 -26.93 -32.86
N LYS A 52 -19.38 -25.76 -33.27
CA LYS A 52 -18.72 -24.82 -34.16
C LYS A 52 -17.86 -23.85 -33.34
N ARG A 53 -16.63 -23.65 -33.79
CA ARG A 53 -15.71 -22.64 -33.24
C ARG A 53 -16.23 -21.25 -33.60
N LEU A 54 -17.03 -20.67 -32.71
CA LEU A 54 -17.54 -19.30 -32.85
C LEU A 54 -16.47 -18.26 -32.49
N TRP A 55 -15.53 -18.64 -31.63
CA TRP A 55 -14.43 -17.79 -31.19
C TRP A 55 -13.26 -17.96 -32.15
N ASP A 56 -12.58 -16.86 -32.47
CA ASP A 56 -11.31 -16.94 -33.19
C ASP A 56 -10.23 -17.53 -32.27
N ALA A 57 -9.11 -17.96 -32.86
CA ALA A 57 -8.00 -18.53 -32.10
C ALA A 57 -7.45 -17.59 -31.02
N LYS A 58 -7.61 -16.26 -31.19
CA LYS A 58 -7.14 -15.26 -30.24
C LYS A 58 -8.00 -15.27 -28.97
N HIS A 59 -9.33 -15.30 -29.12
CA HIS A 59 -10.25 -15.35 -27.99
C HIS A 59 -10.17 -16.70 -27.26
N GLU A 60 -9.96 -17.80 -27.98
CA GLU A 60 -9.73 -19.14 -27.38
C GLU A 60 -8.45 -19.15 -26.52
N ASN A 61 -7.34 -18.63 -27.06
CA ASN A 61 -6.09 -18.50 -26.30
C ASN A 61 -6.24 -17.60 -25.06
N LEU A 62 -6.99 -16.50 -25.18
CA LEU A 62 -7.25 -15.62 -24.03
C LEU A 62 -8.06 -16.33 -22.95
N SER A 63 -9.10 -17.10 -23.33
CA SER A 63 -9.88 -17.89 -22.38
C SER A 63 -9.00 -18.91 -21.65
N ASN A 64 -8.16 -19.62 -22.39
CA ASN A 64 -7.24 -20.62 -21.82
C ASN A 64 -6.26 -19.97 -20.83
N GLU A 65 -5.74 -18.78 -21.15
CA GLU A 65 -4.84 -18.05 -20.25
C GLU A 65 -5.58 -17.56 -18.99
N ILE A 66 -6.83 -17.10 -19.12
CA ILE A 66 -7.67 -16.74 -17.96
C ILE A 66 -7.86 -17.95 -17.05
N ASP A 67 -8.17 -19.11 -17.61
CA ASP A 67 -8.39 -20.33 -16.82
C ASP A 67 -7.10 -20.84 -16.17
N ARG A 68 -5.96 -20.70 -16.86
CA ARG A 68 -4.64 -20.97 -16.29
C ARG A 68 -4.35 -20.05 -15.11
N ILE A 69 -4.54 -18.74 -15.25
CA ILE A 69 -4.32 -17.75 -14.19
C ILE A 69 -5.24 -18.00 -13.01
N LYS A 70 -6.52 -18.32 -13.24
CA LYS A 70 -7.46 -18.68 -12.17
C LYS A 70 -6.96 -19.88 -11.39
N LYS A 71 -6.53 -20.94 -12.06
CA LYS A 71 -6.00 -22.14 -11.42
C LYS A 71 -4.75 -21.85 -10.59
N GLU A 72 -3.85 -21.01 -11.11
CA GLU A 72 -2.65 -20.58 -10.38
C GLU A 72 -3.01 -19.76 -9.14
N ASN A 73 -3.98 -18.83 -9.25
CA ASN A 73 -4.49 -18.06 -8.13
C ASN A 73 -5.13 -18.95 -7.05
N ASP A 74 -5.96 -19.91 -7.45
CA ASP A 74 -6.58 -20.87 -6.53
C ASP A 74 -5.50 -21.69 -5.79
N SER A 75 -4.44 -22.10 -6.49
CA SER A 75 -3.29 -22.79 -5.88
C SER A 75 -2.58 -21.90 -4.85
N MET A 76 -2.29 -20.65 -5.19
CA MET A 76 -1.66 -19.70 -4.27
C MET A 76 -2.53 -19.42 -3.04
N GLN A 77 -3.86 -19.35 -3.20
CA GLN A 77 -4.77 -19.18 -2.07
C GLN A 77 -4.78 -20.38 -1.13
N ILE A 78 -4.67 -21.60 -1.67
CA ILE A 78 -4.51 -22.82 -0.87
C ILE A 78 -3.19 -22.75 -0.10
N GLU A 79 -2.08 -22.42 -0.75
CA GLU A 79 -0.77 -22.27 -0.09
C GLU A 79 -0.80 -21.23 1.04
N LEU A 80 -1.45 -20.08 0.82
CA LEU A 80 -1.63 -19.06 1.86
C LEU A 80 -2.43 -19.55 3.05
N ARG A 81 -3.47 -20.36 2.84
CA ARG A 81 -4.24 -20.98 3.93
C ARG A 81 -3.38 -21.95 4.73
N HIS A 82 -2.64 -22.82 4.05
CA HIS A 82 -1.72 -23.74 4.70
C HIS A 82 -0.66 -23.01 5.54
N LEU A 83 -0.08 -21.92 5.02
CA LEU A 83 0.88 -21.07 5.75
C LEU A 83 0.27 -20.38 6.98
N LYS A 84 -1.05 -20.15 6.99
CA LYS A 84 -1.78 -19.63 8.16
C LYS A 84 -2.16 -20.72 9.17
N GLY A 85 -1.86 -21.99 8.87
CA GLY A 85 -2.26 -23.14 9.69
C GLY A 85 -3.69 -23.62 9.43
N GLU A 86 -4.33 -23.19 8.34
CA GLU A 86 -5.65 -23.64 7.91
C GLU A 86 -5.54 -24.85 6.96
N ASP A 87 -6.55 -25.73 6.92
CA ASP A 87 -6.66 -26.89 6.01
C ASP A 87 -5.47 -27.90 6.03
N ILE A 88 -4.64 -27.86 7.08
CA ILE A 88 -3.40 -28.65 7.21
C ILE A 88 -3.59 -30.15 7.41
N THR A 89 -4.79 -30.61 7.76
CA THR A 89 -5.07 -32.03 8.05
C THR A 89 -4.96 -32.93 6.82
N SER A 90 -5.04 -32.34 5.63
CA SER A 90 -4.92 -33.05 4.35
C SER A 90 -3.47 -33.28 3.90
N LEU A 91 -2.51 -32.62 4.55
CA LEU A 91 -1.11 -32.57 4.12
C LEU A 91 -0.30 -33.75 4.66
N GLN A 92 0.68 -34.18 3.87
CA GLN A 92 1.63 -35.21 4.27
C GLN A 92 2.73 -34.63 5.17
N TYR A 93 3.33 -35.47 6.00
CA TYR A 93 4.39 -35.06 6.95
C TYR A 93 5.50 -34.20 6.31
N LYS A 94 5.97 -34.54 5.11
CA LYS A 94 6.99 -33.75 4.39
C LYS A 94 6.50 -32.34 4.04
N GLU A 95 5.23 -32.19 3.70
CA GLU A 95 4.63 -30.91 3.35
C GLU A 95 4.46 -30.04 4.60
N LEU A 96 4.05 -30.64 5.73
CA LEU A 96 4.00 -29.95 7.02
C LEU A 96 5.37 -29.42 7.45
N MET A 97 6.43 -30.22 7.30
CA MET A 97 7.80 -29.81 7.63
C MET A 97 8.23 -28.57 6.83
N ASN A 98 7.93 -28.54 5.53
CA ASN A 98 8.24 -27.38 4.68
C ASN A 98 7.44 -26.13 5.10
N ILE A 99 6.19 -26.31 5.54
CA ILE A 99 5.33 -25.23 6.02
C ILE A 99 5.80 -24.69 7.37
N GLU A 100 6.39 -25.52 8.23
CA GLU A 100 6.97 -25.10 9.51
C GLU A 100 8.27 -24.31 9.30
N ASP A 101 9.17 -24.81 8.44
CA ASP A 101 10.46 -24.18 8.15
C ASP A 101 10.31 -22.76 7.56
N GLY A 102 9.28 -22.53 6.73
CA GLY A 102 9.08 -21.25 6.05
C GLY A 102 8.93 -20.05 7.00
N PRO A 103 7.90 -20.04 7.88
CA PRO A 103 7.69 -19.01 8.89
C PRO A 103 8.84 -18.92 9.91
N GLU A 104 9.46 -20.02 10.32
CA GLU A 104 10.59 -19.99 11.25
C GLU A 104 11.80 -19.24 10.66
N ASN A 105 12.15 -19.56 9.41
CA ASN A 105 13.20 -18.86 8.67
C ASN A 105 12.82 -17.39 8.42
N GLY A 106 11.56 -17.13 8.08
CA GLY A 106 11.03 -15.77 7.88
C GLY A 106 11.13 -14.92 9.15
N LEU A 107 10.73 -15.47 10.29
CA LEU A 107 10.78 -14.81 11.60
C LEU A 107 12.23 -14.50 12.01
N THR A 108 13.14 -15.43 11.78
CA THR A 108 14.58 -15.24 12.04
C THR A 108 15.12 -14.06 11.23
N LYS A 109 14.87 -14.02 9.91
CA LYS A 109 15.28 -12.90 9.04
C LYS A 109 14.71 -11.55 9.49
N VAL A 110 13.45 -11.52 9.92
CA VAL A 110 12.81 -10.30 10.43
C VAL A 110 13.49 -9.83 11.71
N ARG A 111 13.76 -10.73 12.65
CA ARG A 111 14.45 -10.41 13.91
C ARG A 111 15.87 -9.92 13.67
N ASP A 112 16.61 -10.57 12.79
CA ASP A 112 17.96 -10.14 12.40
C ASP A 112 17.92 -8.72 11.84
N LYS A 113 16.95 -8.43 10.96
CA LYS A 113 16.81 -7.09 10.39
C LYS A 113 16.45 -6.04 11.42
N GLN A 114 15.56 -6.36 12.36
CA GLN A 114 15.21 -5.47 13.47
C GLN A 114 16.43 -5.18 14.35
N MET A 115 17.24 -6.21 14.64
CA MET A 115 18.47 -6.08 15.41
C MET A 115 19.51 -5.19 14.70
N GLU A 116 19.69 -5.36 13.39
CA GLU A 116 20.56 -4.48 12.60
C GLU A 116 20.13 -3.01 12.70
N LEU A 117 18.84 -2.74 12.51
CA LEU A 117 18.29 -1.39 12.56
C LEU A 117 18.42 -0.77 13.96
N PHE A 118 18.17 -1.56 15.01
CA PHE A 118 18.36 -1.14 16.39
C PHE A 118 19.82 -0.73 16.66
N LYS A 119 20.78 -1.60 16.30
CA LYS A 119 22.22 -1.32 16.47
C LYS A 119 22.67 -0.10 15.69
N MET A 120 22.13 0.11 14.48
CA MET A 120 22.41 1.31 13.69
C MET A 120 21.89 2.57 14.38
N LYS A 121 20.65 2.54 14.88
CA LYS A 121 20.06 3.68 15.60
C LYS A 121 20.80 3.99 16.89
N GLN A 122 21.22 2.97 17.64
CA GLN A 122 22.02 3.12 18.85
C GLN A 122 23.34 3.83 18.56
N ARG A 123 24.12 3.34 17.59
CA ARG A 123 25.39 3.96 17.18
C ARG A 123 25.23 5.41 16.71
N ASN A 124 24.19 5.68 15.93
CA ASN A 124 23.91 7.06 15.50
C ASN A 124 23.56 7.97 16.70
N GLY A 125 22.87 7.44 17.71
CA GLY A 125 22.57 8.16 18.94
C GLY A 125 23.83 8.51 19.73
N GLU A 126 24.73 7.55 19.91
CA GLU A 126 26.03 7.74 20.57
C GLU A 126 26.85 8.82 19.86
N MET A 127 26.97 8.75 18.53
CA MET A 127 27.66 9.78 17.73
C MET A 127 27.05 11.18 17.87
N LEU A 128 25.72 11.28 17.88
CA LEU A 128 25.01 12.56 18.06
C LEU A 128 25.24 13.14 19.47
N GLU A 129 25.28 12.28 20.48
CA GLU A 129 25.55 12.69 21.86
C GLU A 129 26.99 13.21 22.00
N GLU A 130 27.97 12.51 21.42
CA GLU A 130 29.37 12.94 21.38
C GLU A 130 29.54 14.30 20.69
N GLU A 131 28.93 14.48 19.51
CA GLU A 131 28.97 15.75 18.77
C GLU A 131 28.33 16.88 19.57
N ASN A 132 27.18 16.63 20.22
CA ASN A 132 26.50 17.63 21.04
C ASN A 132 27.33 18.02 22.28
N GLN A 133 28.01 17.06 22.92
CA GLN A 133 28.95 17.34 24.00
C GLN A 133 30.10 18.23 23.52
N GLN A 134 30.71 17.92 22.37
CA GLN A 134 31.79 18.71 21.78
C GLN A 134 31.34 20.15 21.49
N LEU A 135 30.16 20.31 20.88
CA LEU A 135 29.58 21.63 20.61
C LEU A 135 29.32 22.42 21.90
N GLY A 136 28.87 21.75 22.96
CA GLY A 136 28.71 22.35 24.29
C GLY A 136 30.03 22.89 24.86
N TYR A 137 31.13 22.15 24.73
CA TYR A 137 32.46 22.62 25.14
C TYR A 137 32.94 23.83 24.32
N VAL A 138 32.71 23.81 23.01
CA VAL A 138 33.07 24.94 22.12
C VAL A 138 32.27 26.19 22.47
N LEU A 139 30.96 26.07 22.69
CA LEU A 139 30.11 27.17 23.11
C LEU A 139 30.57 27.77 24.45
N HIS A 140 30.83 26.92 25.44
CA HIS A 140 31.31 27.39 26.74
C HIS A 140 32.66 28.11 26.63
N GLN A 141 33.58 27.59 25.81
CA GLN A 141 34.85 28.26 25.55
C GLN A 141 34.64 29.63 24.89
N GLN A 142 33.74 29.73 23.91
CA GLN A 142 33.41 31.01 23.26
C GLN A 142 32.83 32.02 24.24
N GLU A 143 31.90 31.62 25.11
CA GLU A 143 31.34 32.49 26.16
C GLU A 143 32.42 33.04 27.09
N MET A 144 33.36 32.18 27.53
CA MET A 144 34.48 32.59 28.38
C MET A 144 35.43 33.56 27.65
N THR A 145 35.70 33.33 26.36
CA THR A 145 36.51 34.26 25.55
C THR A 145 35.81 35.59 25.29
N ALA A 146 34.49 35.60 25.09
CA ALA A 146 33.70 36.82 24.93
C ALA A 146 33.63 37.63 26.23
N MET A 147 33.48 36.96 27.39
CA MET A 147 33.56 37.62 28.71
C MET A 147 34.95 38.20 28.98
N ASN A 148 36.03 37.49 28.65
CA ASN A 148 37.40 38.00 28.78
C ASN A 148 37.70 39.13 27.79
N GLY A 149 37.16 39.08 26.56
CA GLY A 149 37.24 40.17 25.58
C GLY A 149 36.53 41.43 26.09
N ASN A 150 35.34 41.27 26.66
CA ASN A 150 34.60 42.36 27.30
C ASN A 150 35.32 42.91 28.54
N MET A 151 36.00 42.09 29.34
CA MET A 151 36.83 42.57 30.46
C MET A 151 38.04 43.40 30.01
N ARG A 152 38.65 43.09 28.86
CA ARG A 152 39.73 43.90 28.27
C ARG A 152 39.24 45.23 27.68
N GLU A 153 38.01 45.27 27.18
CA GLU A 153 37.37 46.55 26.79
C GLU A 153 36.90 47.36 28.00
N PHE A 154 36.47 46.68 29.07
CA PHE A 154 36.12 47.30 30.35
C PHE A 154 37.40 47.91 30.97
N GLU A 155 38.49 47.16 31.15
CA GLU A 155 39.74 47.66 31.76
C GLU A 155 40.32 48.92 31.09
N ASN A 156 40.12 49.11 29.78
CA ASN A 156 40.53 50.33 29.08
C ASN A 156 39.58 51.54 29.31
N GLY A 157 38.39 51.34 29.89
CA GLY A 157 37.39 52.38 30.19
C GLY A 157 37.24 52.75 31.68
N PHE A 158 37.75 51.93 32.63
CA PHE A 158 37.49 52.12 34.07
C PHE A 158 38.23 53.27 34.75
N HIS A 159 39.06 54.02 34.03
CA HIS A 159 39.71 55.20 34.61
C HIS A 159 38.98 56.53 34.40
N GLN A 160 37.81 56.60 33.75
CA GLN A 160 37.24 57.93 33.46
C GLN A 160 35.81 58.28 33.87
N LYS A 161 34.91 57.39 34.31
CA LYS A 161 33.55 57.84 34.68
C LYS A 161 32.92 57.10 35.85
N VAL A 162 33.24 57.56 37.06
CA VAL A 162 32.31 57.55 38.20
C VAL A 162 31.22 58.58 37.91
N ARG A 163 30.00 58.14 37.59
CA ARG A 163 28.71 58.70 38.05
C ARG A 163 27.54 58.12 37.25
N ASP A 164 26.59 57.59 38.01
CA ASP A 164 25.16 57.40 37.71
C ASP A 164 24.82 56.59 36.46
N PHE A 165 24.44 55.31 36.61
CA PHE A 165 23.36 54.71 35.79
C PHE A 165 22.90 53.38 36.42
N GLN A 166 21.57 53.27 36.66
CA GLN A 166 20.90 52.05 37.11
C GLN A 166 21.05 50.93 36.07
N PRO A 167 21.22 49.65 36.47
CA PRO A 167 21.08 48.55 35.53
C PRO A 167 19.59 48.22 35.35
N GLN A 168 18.94 48.84 34.36
CA GLN A 168 17.82 48.17 33.71
C GLN A 168 18.38 46.93 32.99
N MET A 169 17.77 45.78 33.23
CA MET A 169 18.01 44.54 32.50
C MET A 169 17.07 44.49 31.30
N PRO A 170 17.50 44.76 30.05
CA PRO A 170 16.79 44.27 28.89
C PRO A 170 17.38 42.90 28.56
N PHE A 171 16.52 41.90 28.40
CA PHE A 171 16.60 40.73 27.51
C PHE A 171 15.89 39.56 28.19
N SER A 172 14.56 39.60 28.14
CA SER A 172 13.77 38.38 28.25
C SER A 172 13.84 37.66 26.90
N PHE A 173 14.62 36.59 26.81
CA PHE A 173 14.50 35.67 25.69
C PHE A 173 13.32 34.74 25.96
N ARG A 174 12.17 35.04 25.36
CA ARG A 174 11.09 34.07 25.22
C ARG A 174 11.57 32.96 24.29
N VAL A 175 11.75 31.76 24.84
CA VAL A 175 11.84 30.53 24.05
C VAL A 175 10.49 30.36 23.32
N GLN A 176 10.50 30.55 22.00
CA GLN A 176 9.38 30.11 21.17
C GLN A 176 9.43 28.58 21.08
N PRO A 177 8.35 27.86 21.39
CA PRO A 177 8.32 26.42 21.16
C PRO A 177 8.27 26.15 19.66
N MET A 178 9.32 25.52 19.12
CA MET A 178 9.29 24.89 17.80
C MET A 178 8.42 23.63 17.88
N GLN A 179 7.11 23.78 17.67
CA GLN A 179 6.26 22.66 17.28
C GLN A 179 6.00 22.75 15.77
N PRO A 180 6.33 21.73 14.97
CA PRO A 180 5.81 21.63 13.62
C PRO A 180 4.34 21.19 13.69
N ASN A 181 3.50 21.95 12.99
CA ASN A 181 2.06 21.77 12.87
C ASN A 181 1.68 20.32 12.49
N LEU A 182 0.84 19.66 13.29
CA LEU A 182 -0.04 18.58 12.81
C LEU A 182 -1.19 19.24 12.05
N HIS A 183 -1.14 19.22 10.72
CA HIS A 183 -2.35 19.31 9.92
C HIS A 183 -2.67 17.89 9.43
N GLU A 184 -3.43 17.15 10.25
CA GLU A 184 -4.23 16.04 9.74
C GLU A 184 -5.47 16.64 9.06
N ARG A 185 -5.55 16.45 7.74
CA ARG A 185 -6.83 16.42 7.02
C ARG A 185 -7.51 15.10 7.34
N ILE A 186 -8.65 15.15 8.03
CA ILE A 186 -9.83 14.33 7.77
C ILE A 186 -11.04 15.25 7.86
#